data_AF-A0A9Q1EZ39-F1
#
_entry.id   AF-A0A9Q1EZ39-F1
#
_cell.length_a   1.000
_cell.length_b   1.000
_cell.length_c   1.000
_cell.angle_alpha   90.00
_cell.angle_beta   90.00
_cell.angle_gamma   90.00
#
_symmetry.space_group_name_H-M   'P 1'
#
loop_
_entity.id
_entity.type
_entity.pdbx_description
1 polymer ?
#
loop_
_entity_poly.entity_id
_entity_poly.type
_entity_poly.pdbx_seq_one_letter_code
_entity_poly.pdbx_strand_id
1 'polypeptide(L)'
;MYKVTGLRAAPGALGLMSAAVFAASEEEHDTTQKTDELSLYTTPQQKFRYVEPEAGQLEQSVALLRKAAEPYTTWCEQTGLAVAKKSQGVYRVVKPKVESSIQFGKDFYGYVKDPPPEFYPRVGVIGFAGILGLFLARGSRIKKLIYPTGLMGLATSLYYPQQAASVAKVTGERVYDCTLQGYVAMETLWKGKATTKQGKEKTEQKTQDSSTSSRD
;
A
#
# COMPACT_ATOMS: atom_id res chain seq x y z
N MET A 1 34.33 -7.87 22.87
CA MET A 1 34.17 -6.97 21.70
C MET A 1 34.52 -7.77 20.46
N TYR A 2 33.51 -8.18 19.68
CA TYR A 2 33.65 -9.09 18.55
C TYR A 2 33.86 -8.26 17.26
N LYS A 3 35.02 -8.47 16.61
CA LYS A 3 35.36 -7.84 15.33
C LYS A 3 34.74 -8.67 14.19
N VAL A 4 33.92 -8.01 13.37
CA VAL A 4 33.36 -8.56 12.13
C VAL A 4 34.37 -8.35 11.01
N THR A 5 34.93 -9.44 10.49
CA THR A 5 35.73 -9.44 9.27
C THR A 5 34.84 -9.93 8.14
N GLY A 6 34.30 -9.00 7.34
CA GLY A 6 33.52 -9.32 6.14
C GLY A 6 34.44 -9.71 4.98
N LEU A 7 34.20 -10.88 4.39
CA LEU A 7 34.90 -11.35 3.21
C LEU A 7 33.93 -11.45 2.02
N ARG A 8 34.37 -10.89 0.90
CA ARG A 8 34.13 -11.32 -0.49
C ARG A 8 32.80 -10.97 -1.16
N ALA A 9 32.88 -10.07 -2.13
CA ALA A 9 32.12 -10.16 -3.38
C ALA A 9 32.92 -9.41 -4.47
N ALA A 10 33.51 -10.14 -5.41
CA ALA A 10 34.06 -9.60 -6.64
C ALA A 10 33.08 -9.97 -7.77
N PRO A 11 32.54 -9.00 -8.54
CA PRO A 11 31.75 -9.32 -9.71
C PRO A 11 32.67 -9.56 -10.91
N GLY A 12 32.73 -10.81 -11.37
CA GLY A 12 33.28 -11.17 -12.68
C GLY A 12 32.23 -10.91 -13.77
N ALA A 13 32.41 -9.85 -14.54
CA ALA A 13 31.62 -9.59 -15.75
C ALA A 13 32.28 -10.31 -16.94
N LEU A 14 31.70 -11.43 -17.36
CA LEU A 14 32.00 -12.07 -18.65
C LEU A 14 30.85 -11.73 -19.61
N GLY A 15 31.05 -10.70 -20.43
CA GLY A 15 30.17 -10.34 -21.54
C GLY A 15 30.55 -11.11 -22.80
N LEU A 16 29.60 -11.89 -23.32
CA LEU A 16 29.69 -12.71 -24.52
C LEU A 16 29.94 -11.87 -25.79
N MET A 17 30.99 -12.22 -26.53
CA MET A 17 31.21 -11.77 -27.91
C MET A 17 30.23 -12.51 -28.83
N SER A 18 29.35 -11.78 -29.53
CA SER A 18 28.56 -12.32 -30.64
C SER A 18 29.38 -12.22 -31.94
N ALA A 19 29.70 -13.36 -32.54
CA ALA A 19 30.24 -13.43 -33.89
C ALA A 19 29.07 -13.39 -34.89
N ALA A 20 28.98 -12.31 -35.67
CA ALA A 20 28.10 -12.26 -36.83
C ALA A 20 28.70 -13.11 -37.95
N VAL A 21 27.95 -14.10 -38.43
CA VAL A 21 28.34 -14.91 -39.58
C VAL A 21 28.12 -14.09 -40.86
N PHE A 22 29.18 -14.00 -41.64
CA PHE A 22 29.24 -13.36 -42.95
C PHE A 22 28.55 -14.28 -43.98
N ALA A 23 27.45 -13.83 -44.58
CA ALA A 23 26.86 -14.48 -45.76
C ALA A 23 27.29 -13.69 -46.99
N ALA A 24 28.27 -14.23 -47.72
CA ALA A 24 28.63 -13.77 -49.05
C ALA A 24 27.50 -14.14 -50.02
N SER A 25 26.86 -13.14 -50.62
CA SER A 25 26.02 -13.34 -51.80
C SER A 25 26.92 -13.17 -53.02
N GLU A 26 27.16 -14.25 -53.74
CA GLU A 26 27.75 -14.19 -55.08
C GLU A 26 26.75 -13.65 -56.10
N GLU A 27 27.33 -13.09 -57.15
CA GLU A 27 26.71 -12.27 -58.18
C GLU A 27 26.00 -13.08 -59.29
N GLU A 28 25.36 -12.31 -60.17
CA GLU A 28 24.60 -12.70 -61.37
C GLU A 28 25.24 -13.78 -62.25
N HIS A 29 24.38 -14.63 -62.81
CA HIS A 29 24.62 -15.31 -64.07
C HIS A 29 23.37 -15.29 -64.95
N ASP A 30 23.44 -14.54 -66.05
CA ASP A 30 22.54 -14.62 -67.20
C ASP A 30 22.60 -16.01 -67.82
N THR A 31 21.50 -16.78 -67.74
CA THR A 31 21.17 -17.80 -68.74
C THR A 31 19.66 -17.93 -68.90
N THR A 32 19.22 -17.74 -70.13
CA THR A 32 17.86 -17.94 -70.68
C THR A 32 17.14 -19.14 -70.07
N GLN A 33 16.26 -18.90 -69.09
CA GLN A 33 15.32 -19.90 -68.55
C GLN A 33 13.97 -19.81 -69.27
N LYS A 34 13.42 -20.98 -69.59
CA LYS A 34 12.15 -21.17 -70.30
C LYS A 34 10.98 -20.68 -69.43
N THR A 35 10.23 -19.70 -69.92
CA THR A 35 9.20 -18.97 -69.16
C THR A 35 7.95 -19.81 -68.82
N ASP A 36 7.79 -21.01 -69.40
CA ASP A 36 6.65 -21.91 -69.16
C ASP A 36 6.73 -22.73 -67.86
N GLU A 37 7.87 -22.75 -67.17
CA GLU A 37 8.01 -23.44 -65.87
C GLU A 37 7.86 -22.49 -64.66
N LEU A 38 7.68 -21.19 -64.90
CA LEU A 38 7.49 -20.15 -63.88
C LEU A 38 6.04 -20.01 -63.40
N SER A 39 5.30 -21.13 -63.37
CA SER A 39 3.95 -21.15 -62.79
C SER A 39 4.03 -21.02 -61.26
N LEU A 40 4.03 -19.77 -60.76
CA LEU A 40 4.09 -19.34 -59.34
C LEU A 40 3.07 -19.99 -58.39
N TYR A 41 2.12 -20.78 -58.91
CA TYR A 41 1.06 -21.43 -58.14
C TYR A 41 0.95 -22.94 -58.38
N THR A 42 1.83 -23.54 -59.19
CA THR A 42 1.84 -25.01 -59.33
C THR A 42 2.66 -25.61 -58.20
N THR A 43 1.98 -26.15 -57.18
CA THR A 43 2.66 -26.94 -56.15
C THR A 43 2.97 -28.30 -56.77
N PRO A 44 4.25 -28.68 -56.97
CA PRO A 44 4.56 -30.00 -57.49
C PRO A 44 3.95 -31.03 -56.54
N GLN A 45 3.14 -31.95 -57.07
CA GLN A 45 2.61 -33.11 -56.36
C GLN A 45 3.75 -34.11 -56.08
N GLN A 46 4.77 -33.63 -55.37
CA GLN A 46 5.86 -34.46 -54.88
C GLN A 46 5.27 -35.22 -53.69
N LYS A 47 5.00 -36.51 -53.90
CA LYS A 47 4.62 -37.45 -52.85
C LYS A 47 5.78 -37.52 -51.86
N PHE A 48 5.85 -36.58 -50.92
CA PHE A 48 6.71 -36.66 -49.77
C PHE A 48 6.21 -37.85 -48.95
N ARG A 49 6.87 -39.00 -49.12
CA ARG A 49 6.78 -40.06 -48.12
C ARG A 49 7.51 -39.51 -46.91
N TYR A 50 6.77 -39.04 -45.92
CA TYR A 50 7.32 -38.71 -44.61
C TYR A 50 7.92 -40.00 -44.05
N VAL A 51 9.23 -40.13 -44.18
CA VAL A 51 10.02 -41.14 -43.51
C VAL A 51 10.44 -40.47 -42.22
N GLU A 52 9.92 -40.95 -41.10
CA GLU A 52 10.41 -40.58 -39.77
C GLU A 52 11.94 -40.70 -39.81
N PRO A 53 12.71 -39.61 -39.67
CA PRO A 53 14.16 -39.69 -39.67
C PRO A 53 14.57 -40.66 -38.57
N GLU A 54 15.40 -41.65 -38.89
CA GLU A 54 15.91 -42.58 -37.89
C GLU A 54 16.63 -41.77 -36.82
N ALA A 55 16.14 -41.83 -35.57
CA ALA A 55 16.45 -40.86 -34.52
C ALA A 55 17.96 -40.65 -34.38
N GLY A 56 18.45 -39.50 -34.82
CA GLY A 56 19.87 -39.18 -34.78
C GLY A 56 20.38 -39.15 -33.33
N GLN A 57 21.68 -39.37 -33.11
CA GLN A 57 22.29 -39.30 -31.76
C GLN A 57 21.95 -37.99 -31.00
N LEU A 58 21.77 -36.88 -31.73
CA LEU A 58 21.35 -35.60 -31.16
C LEU A 58 19.89 -35.61 -30.69
N GLU A 59 18.98 -36.22 -31.45
CA GLU A 59 17.57 -36.32 -31.06
C GLU A 59 17.39 -37.24 -29.85
N GLN A 60 18.18 -38.31 -29.78
CA GLN A 60 18.20 -39.22 -28.63
C GLN A 60 18.75 -38.52 -27.37
N SER A 61 19.82 -37.73 -27.49
CA SER A 61 20.37 -36.99 -26.35
C SER A 61 19.44 -35.88 -25.86
N VAL A 62 18.78 -35.15 -26.77
CA VAL A 62 17.75 -34.17 -26.42
C VAL A 62 16.51 -34.83 -25.81
N ALA A 63 16.11 -36.00 -26.30
CA ALA A 63 15.01 -36.78 -25.72
C ALA A 63 15.35 -37.26 -24.30
N LEU A 64 16.57 -37.74 -24.06
CA LEU A 64 17.04 -38.11 -22.72
C LEU A 64 17.11 -36.90 -21.78
N LEU A 65 17.57 -35.75 -22.28
CA LEU A 65 17.60 -34.51 -21.50
C LEU A 65 16.19 -34.06 -21.11
N ARG A 66 15.25 -34.13 -22.05
CA ARG A 66 13.83 -33.83 -21.82
C ARG A 66 13.23 -34.79 -20.79
N LYS A 67 13.49 -36.10 -20.94
CA LYS A 67 13.05 -37.13 -19.99
C LYS A 67 13.63 -36.93 -18.59
N ALA A 68 14.89 -36.46 -18.49
CA ALA A 68 15.50 -36.10 -17.21
C ALA A 68 14.93 -34.81 -16.61
N ALA A 69 14.40 -33.90 -17.43
CA ALA A 69 13.81 -32.63 -17.00
C ALA A 69 12.29 -32.71 -16.67
N GLU A 70 11.57 -33.70 -17.19
CA GLU A 70 10.17 -34.01 -16.86
C GLU A 70 9.87 -34.00 -15.34
N PRO A 71 10.66 -34.65 -14.47
CA PRO A 71 10.41 -34.62 -13.02
C PRO A 71 10.55 -33.22 -12.39
N TYR A 72 11.38 -32.33 -12.97
CA TYR A 72 11.55 -30.97 -12.46
C TYR A 72 10.41 -30.04 -12.88
N THR A 73 9.93 -30.18 -14.12
CA THR A 73 8.78 -29.40 -14.62
C THR A 73 7.51 -29.74 -13.84
N THR A 74 7.25 -31.03 -13.61
CA THR A 74 6.12 -31.49 -12.80
C THR A 74 6.20 -31.02 -11.35
N TRP A 75 7.39 -31.00 -10.74
CA TRP A 75 7.59 -30.44 -9.40
C TRP A 75 7.36 -28.93 -9.35
N CYS A 76 7.83 -28.19 -10.36
CA CYS A 76 7.62 -26.74 -10.48
C CYS A 76 6.12 -26.41 -10.64
N GLU A 77 5.40 -27.16 -11.48
CA GLU A 77 3.96 -27.00 -11.67
C GLU A 77 3.18 -27.34 -10.40
N GLN A 78 3.52 -28.44 -9.72
CA GLN A 78 2.86 -28.85 -8.47
C GLN A 78 3.09 -27.84 -7.34
N THR A 79 4.31 -27.32 -7.21
CA THR A 79 4.63 -26.30 -6.20
C THR A 79 3.94 -24.98 -6.52
N GLY A 80 3.92 -24.55 -7.79
CA GLY A 80 3.16 -23.39 -8.25
C GLY A 80 1.65 -23.51 -7.94
N LEU A 81 1.05 -24.66 -8.27
CA LEU A 81 -0.36 -24.93 -7.97
C LEU A 81 -0.65 -25.00 -6.46
N ALA A 82 0.26 -25.56 -5.67
CA ALA A 82 0.13 -25.63 -4.21
C ALA A 82 0.20 -24.23 -3.57
N VAL A 83 1.10 -23.37 -4.06
CA VAL A 83 1.20 -21.97 -3.61
C VAL A 83 -0.06 -21.19 -3.99
N ALA A 84 -0.55 -21.34 -5.23
CA ALA A 84 -1.79 -20.70 -5.68
C ALA A 84 -3.03 -21.17 -4.88
N LYS A 85 -3.13 -22.47 -4.57
CA LYS A 85 -4.22 -22.99 -3.71
C LYS A 85 -4.14 -22.47 -2.28
N LYS A 86 -2.93 -22.39 -1.70
CA LYS A 86 -2.74 -21.86 -0.35
C LYS A 86 -3.12 -20.39 -0.26
N SER A 87 -2.71 -19.57 -1.22
CA SER A 87 -3.07 -18.15 -1.25
C SER A 87 -4.58 -17.95 -1.44
N GLN A 88 -5.24 -18.77 -2.27
CA GLN A 88 -6.70 -18.78 -2.41
C GLN A 88 -7.42 -19.15 -1.10
N GLY A 89 -6.88 -20.13 -0.36
CA GLY A 89 -7.42 -20.53 0.95
C GLY A 89 -7.35 -19.40 1.97
N VAL A 90 -6.20 -18.73 2.08
CA VAL A 90 -6.03 -17.57 2.96
C VAL A 90 -6.94 -16.42 2.54
N TYR A 91 -7.03 -16.13 1.25
CA TYR A 91 -7.93 -15.09 0.72
C TYR A 91 -9.39 -15.38 1.06
N ARG A 92 -9.85 -16.63 0.92
CA ARG A 92 -11.22 -17.04 1.27
C ARG A 92 -11.53 -16.84 2.76
N VAL A 93 -10.55 -16.99 3.65
CA VAL A 93 -10.72 -16.77 5.10
C VAL A 93 -10.72 -15.28 5.45
N VAL A 94 -9.88 -14.49 4.78
CA VAL A 94 -9.73 -13.06 5.08
C VAL A 94 -10.83 -12.22 4.44
N LYS A 95 -11.30 -12.60 3.24
CA LYS A 95 -12.37 -11.92 2.50
C LYS A 95 -13.61 -11.61 3.34
N PRO A 96 -14.25 -12.58 4.05
CA PRO A 96 -15.44 -12.29 4.86
C PRO A 96 -15.14 -11.37 6.05
N LYS A 97 -13.93 -11.44 6.64
CA LYS A 97 -13.53 -10.53 7.73
C LYS A 97 -13.41 -9.09 7.25
N VAL A 98 -12.80 -8.90 6.10
CA VAL A 98 -12.66 -7.57 5.49
C VAL A 98 -14.03 -7.03 5.05
N GLU A 99 -14.86 -7.85 4.41
CA GLU A 99 -16.23 -7.49 4.03
C GLU A 99 -17.06 -7.11 5.27
N SER A 100 -16.97 -7.87 6.36
CA SER A 100 -17.67 -7.54 7.61
C SER A 100 -17.21 -6.22 8.23
N SER A 101 -15.91 -5.89 8.14
CA SER A 101 -15.37 -4.63 8.65
C SER A 101 -15.76 -3.44 7.77
N ILE A 102 -15.79 -3.64 6.45
CA ILE A 102 -16.27 -2.64 5.49
C ILE A 102 -17.77 -2.40 5.70
N GLN A 103 -18.55 -3.45 5.90
CA GLN A 103 -19.98 -3.35 6.17
C GLN A 103 -20.24 -2.63 7.49
N PHE A 104 -19.55 -3.03 8.57
CA PHE A 104 -19.62 -2.34 9.85
C PHE A 104 -19.26 -0.85 9.73
N GLY A 105 -18.24 -0.52 8.93
CA GLY A 105 -17.86 0.86 8.63
C GLY A 105 -18.94 1.63 7.86
N LYS A 106 -19.59 1.00 6.87
CA LYS A 106 -20.71 1.58 6.12
C LYS A 106 -21.93 1.80 7.02
N ASP A 107 -22.25 0.82 7.87
CA ASP A 107 -23.37 0.91 8.80
C ASP A 107 -23.10 2.04 9.80
N PHE A 108 -21.90 2.09 10.38
CA PHE A 108 -21.48 3.18 11.28
C PHE A 108 -21.51 4.55 10.58
N TYR A 109 -21.10 4.62 9.31
CA TYR A 109 -21.18 5.84 8.52
C TYR A 109 -22.64 6.29 8.32
N GLY A 110 -23.56 5.36 8.05
CA GLY A 110 -25.00 5.65 8.00
C GLY A 110 -25.53 6.24 9.30
N TYR A 111 -25.15 5.66 10.45
CA TYR A 111 -25.51 6.18 11.77
C TYR A 111 -24.93 7.57 12.09
N VAL A 112 -23.73 7.87 11.57
CA VAL A 112 -23.10 9.19 11.74
C VAL A 112 -23.66 10.23 10.77
N LYS A 113 -24.20 9.80 9.63
CA LYS A 113 -24.79 10.69 8.61
C LYS A 113 -26.20 11.15 8.97
N ASP A 114 -27.04 10.26 9.49
CA ASP A 114 -28.39 10.57 9.95
C ASP A 114 -28.53 10.22 11.45
N PRO A 115 -27.84 10.96 12.34
CA PRO A 115 -27.86 10.63 13.75
C PRO A 115 -29.23 10.98 14.34
N PRO A 116 -29.87 10.06 15.07
CA PRO A 116 -30.98 10.44 15.94
C PRO A 116 -30.46 11.47 16.98
N PRO A 117 -31.28 12.44 17.39
CA PRO A 117 -30.87 13.59 18.22
C PRO A 117 -30.19 13.22 19.56
N GLU A 118 -30.27 11.96 19.97
CA GLU A 118 -29.73 11.41 21.22
C GLU A 118 -28.40 10.63 21.06
N PHE A 119 -27.86 10.49 19.86
CA PHE A 119 -26.74 9.56 19.58
C PHE A 119 -25.40 10.03 20.16
N TYR A 120 -24.96 11.26 19.85
CA TYR A 120 -23.66 11.77 20.30
C TYR A 120 -23.55 11.92 21.82
N PRO A 121 -24.56 12.42 22.56
CA PRO A 121 -24.50 12.47 24.00
C PRO A 121 -24.32 11.07 24.62
N ARG A 122 -25.05 10.07 24.12
CA ARG A 122 -24.97 8.68 24.62
C ARG A 122 -23.63 8.02 24.29
N VAL A 123 -23.19 8.10 23.04
CA VAL A 123 -21.89 7.55 22.61
C VAL A 123 -20.74 8.27 23.31
N GLY A 124 -20.85 9.57 23.50
CA GLY A 124 -19.92 10.36 24.29
C GLY A 124 -19.83 9.83 25.72
N VAL A 125 -20.95 9.78 26.45
CA VAL A 125 -20.96 9.30 27.84
C VAL A 125 -20.44 7.87 27.96
N ILE A 126 -20.85 6.96 27.07
CA ILE A 126 -20.40 5.56 27.06
C ILE A 126 -18.90 5.47 26.75
N GLY A 127 -18.42 6.23 25.76
CA GLY A 127 -17.01 6.27 25.38
C GLY A 127 -16.12 6.86 26.48
N PHE A 128 -16.53 7.99 27.06
CA PHE A 128 -15.85 8.60 28.19
C PHE A 128 -15.84 7.68 29.40
N ALA A 129 -16.97 7.03 29.74
CA ALA A 129 -17.03 6.06 30.83
C ALA A 129 -16.12 4.85 30.58
N GLY A 130 -16.02 4.37 29.33
CA GLY A 130 -15.12 3.28 28.96
C GLY A 130 -13.64 3.66 29.08
N ILE A 131 -13.25 4.84 28.59
CA ILE A 131 -11.86 5.34 28.70
C ILE A 131 -11.50 5.58 30.17
N LEU A 132 -12.39 6.21 30.93
CA LEU A 132 -12.20 6.46 32.35
C LEU A 132 -12.12 5.14 33.14
N GLY A 133 -12.97 4.17 32.80
CA GLY A 133 -12.93 2.81 33.33
C GLY A 133 -11.62 2.09 33.02
N LEU A 134 -11.11 2.18 31.78
CA LEU A 134 -9.82 1.60 31.40
C LEU A 134 -8.65 2.25 32.15
N PHE A 135 -8.71 3.56 32.35
CA PHE A 135 -7.71 4.32 33.09
C PHE A 135 -7.65 3.92 34.57
N LEU A 136 -8.81 3.65 35.18
CA LEU A 136 -8.92 3.13 36.55
C LEU A 136 -8.53 1.64 36.64
N ALA A 137 -8.97 0.83 35.67
CA ALA A 137 -8.80 -0.62 35.67
C ALA A 137 -7.37 -1.06 35.36
N ARG A 138 -6.64 -0.34 34.49
CA ARG A 138 -5.27 -0.70 34.07
C ARG A 138 -4.21 -0.49 35.16
N GLY A 139 -4.62 -0.20 36.40
CA GLY A 139 -3.74 -0.31 37.57
C GLY A 139 -2.57 0.67 37.57
N SER A 140 -2.73 1.83 36.93
CA SER A 140 -1.69 2.85 36.94
C SER A 140 -1.61 3.51 38.32
N ARG A 141 -0.40 3.86 38.76
CA ARG A 141 -0.10 4.58 40.02
C ARG A 141 -0.87 5.90 40.17
N ILE A 142 -1.54 6.32 39.11
CA ILE A 142 -2.43 7.47 39.05
C ILE A 142 -3.56 7.38 40.07
N LYS A 143 -4.14 6.20 40.33
CA LYS A 143 -5.13 6.03 41.43
C LYS A 143 -4.52 6.27 42.81
N LYS A 144 -3.22 6.00 42.99
CA LYS A 144 -2.49 6.28 44.24
C LYS A 144 -2.18 7.76 44.43
N LEU A 145 -2.30 8.59 43.40
CA LEU A 145 -2.09 10.04 43.50
C LEU A 145 -3.43 10.78 43.58
N ILE A 146 -4.36 10.48 42.67
CA ILE A 146 -5.64 11.18 42.60
C ILE A 146 -6.48 10.91 43.85
N TYR A 147 -6.46 9.69 44.40
CA TYR A 147 -7.26 9.35 45.58
C TYR A 147 -6.84 10.13 46.85
N PRO A 148 -5.57 10.08 47.31
CA PRO A 148 -5.16 10.85 48.48
C PRO A 148 -5.11 12.35 48.21
N THR A 149 -4.64 12.82 47.04
CA THR A 149 -4.61 14.26 46.75
C THR A 149 -6.02 14.84 46.62
N GLY A 150 -6.95 14.10 46.00
CA GLY A 150 -8.35 14.49 45.89
C GLY A 150 -9.05 14.52 47.24
N LEU A 151 -8.90 13.46 48.06
CA LEU A 151 -9.47 13.44 49.41
C LEU A 151 -8.86 14.51 50.32
N MET A 152 -7.55 14.74 50.25
CA MET A 152 -6.88 15.75 51.03
C MET A 152 -7.33 17.16 50.60
N GLY A 153 -7.49 17.42 49.30
CA GLY A 153 -8.04 18.66 48.77
C GLY A 153 -9.51 18.89 49.14
N LEU A 154 -10.32 17.84 49.16
CA LEU A 154 -11.72 17.92 49.62
C LEU A 154 -11.81 18.15 51.12
N ALA A 155 -10.96 17.48 51.90
CA ALA A 155 -10.89 17.66 53.35
C ALA A 155 -10.43 19.09 53.71
N THR A 156 -9.42 19.63 53.02
CA THR A 156 -8.98 21.02 53.25
C THR A 156 -10.03 22.04 52.78
N SER A 157 -10.76 21.75 51.70
CA SER A 157 -11.87 22.58 51.22
C SER A 157 -13.02 22.66 52.23
N LEU A 158 -13.40 21.51 52.82
CA LEU A 158 -14.44 21.44 53.85
C LEU A 158 -14.00 22.09 55.17
N TYR A 159 -12.73 21.94 55.55
CA TYR A 159 -12.20 22.47 56.81
C TYR A 159 -11.89 23.98 56.75
N TYR A 160 -11.58 24.54 55.57
CA TYR A 160 -11.34 25.97 55.34
C TYR A 160 -12.03 26.52 54.08
N PRO A 161 -13.37 26.69 54.11
CA PRO A 161 -14.15 27.06 52.93
C PRO A 161 -13.83 28.45 52.37
N GLN A 162 -13.40 29.41 53.19
CA GLN A 162 -13.04 30.76 52.72
C GLN A 162 -11.74 30.78 51.90
N GLN A 163 -10.75 29.98 52.28
CA GLN A 163 -9.50 29.85 51.53
C GLN A 163 -9.70 29.05 50.25
N ALA A 164 -10.57 28.04 50.28
CA ALA A 164 -10.96 27.31 49.08
C ALA A 164 -11.71 28.19 48.07
N ALA A 165 -12.62 29.05 48.53
CA ALA A 165 -13.38 29.94 47.65
C ALA A 165 -12.50 30.99 46.95
N SER A 166 -11.50 31.57 47.65
CA SER A 166 -10.57 32.52 47.03
C SER A 166 -9.66 31.84 46.01
N VAL A 167 -9.12 30.67 46.34
CA VAL A 167 -8.32 29.85 45.41
C VAL A 167 -9.15 29.40 44.21
N ALA A 168 -10.41 29.01 44.42
CA ALA A 168 -11.30 28.59 43.35
C ALA A 168 -11.63 29.74 42.40
N LYS A 169 -11.80 30.98 42.90
CA LYS A 169 -12.01 32.16 42.05
C LYS A 169 -10.79 32.43 41.16
N VAL A 170 -9.61 32.51 41.76
CA VAL A 170 -8.36 32.76 41.01
C VAL A 170 -8.09 31.63 40.01
N THR A 171 -8.32 30.37 40.42
CA THR A 171 -8.14 29.22 39.53
C THR A 171 -9.17 29.21 38.41
N GLY A 172 -10.43 29.57 38.72
CA GLY A 172 -11.51 29.68 37.74
C GLY A 172 -11.20 30.71 36.65
N GLU A 173 -10.70 31.88 37.02
CA GLU A 173 -10.26 32.92 36.06
C GLU A 173 -9.11 32.41 35.18
N ARG A 174 -8.10 31.75 35.76
CA ARG A 174 -6.98 31.20 34.99
C ARG A 174 -7.39 30.10 34.02
N VAL A 175 -8.30 29.21 34.45
CA VAL A 175 -8.85 28.16 33.59
C VAL A 175 -9.70 28.79 32.49
N TYR A 176 -10.48 29.81 32.81
CA TYR A 176 -11.28 30.54 31.82
C TYR A 176 -10.40 31.22 30.76
N ASP A 177 -9.37 31.97 31.18
CA ASP A 177 -8.43 32.62 30.25
C ASP A 177 -7.68 31.59 29.39
N CYS A 178 -7.24 30.49 29.99
CA CYS A 178 -6.55 29.40 29.28
C CYS A 178 -7.47 28.70 28.26
N THR A 179 -8.72 28.44 28.64
CA THR A 179 -9.71 27.84 27.72
C THR A 179 -10.10 28.78 26.61
N LEU A 180 -10.25 30.08 26.89
CA LEU A 180 -10.48 31.10 25.88
C LEU A 180 -9.30 31.18 24.90
N GLN A 181 -8.07 31.23 25.42
CA GLN A 181 -6.85 31.24 24.61
C GLN A 181 -6.69 29.96 23.81
N GLY A 182 -6.99 28.80 24.40
CA GLY A 182 -6.98 27.52 23.72
C GLY A 182 -8.02 27.44 22.60
N TYR A 183 -9.23 27.94 22.84
CA TYR A 183 -10.29 28.01 21.84
C TYR A 183 -9.87 28.91 20.68
N VAL A 184 -9.36 30.11 20.97
CA VAL A 184 -8.86 31.05 19.94
C VAL A 184 -7.68 30.46 19.17
N ALA A 185 -6.74 29.79 19.84
CA ALA A 185 -5.62 29.11 19.18
C ALA A 185 -6.11 27.97 18.25
N MET A 186 -7.12 27.22 18.68
CA MET A 186 -7.68 26.14 17.88
C MET A 186 -8.51 26.67 16.71
N GLU A 187 -9.26 27.75 16.91
CA GLU A 187 -10.01 28.46 15.88
C GLU A 187 -9.07 29.07 14.83
N THR A 188 -7.97 29.68 15.25
CA THR A 188 -6.95 30.23 14.34
C THR A 188 -6.22 29.14 13.56
N LEU A 189 -5.92 27.99 14.16
CA LEU A 189 -5.39 26.83 13.44
C LEU A 189 -6.40 26.25 12.43
N TRP A 190 -7.68 26.19 12.81
CA TRP A 190 -8.75 25.71 11.94
C TRP A 190 -9.00 26.66 10.77
N LYS A 191 -9.12 27.96 11.04
CA LYS A 191 -9.26 29.01 10.01
C LYS A 191 -8.01 29.13 9.14
N GLY A 192 -6.81 29.02 9.72
CA GLY A 192 -5.55 28.98 8.98
C GLY A 192 -5.44 27.79 8.02
N LYS A 193 -5.99 26.63 8.40
CA LYS A 193 -6.13 25.47 7.51
C LYS A 193 -7.17 25.68 6.41
N ALA A 194 -8.28 26.37 6.70
CA ALA A 194 -9.30 26.72 5.71
C ALA A 194 -8.80 27.77 4.69
N THR A 195 -8.04 28.78 5.14
CA THR A 195 -7.43 29.78 4.25
C THR A 195 -6.27 29.23 3.43
N THR A 196 -5.53 28.23 3.94
CA THR A 196 -4.51 27.49 3.16
C THR A 196 -5.14 26.67 2.02
N LYS A 197 -6.39 26.21 2.18
CA LYS A 197 -7.14 25.57 1.08
C LYS A 197 -7.70 26.58 0.08
N GLN A 198 -8.23 27.72 0.52
CA GLN A 198 -8.71 28.77 -0.41
C GLN A 198 -7.58 29.55 -1.11
N GLY A 199 -6.38 29.63 -0.51
CA GLY A 199 -5.21 30.25 -1.12
C GLY A 199 -4.59 29.44 -2.25
N LYS A 200 -4.80 28.11 -2.28
CA LYS A 200 -4.34 27.26 -3.38
C LYS A 200 -5.22 27.35 -4.62
N GLU A 201 -6.52 27.58 -4.48
CA GLU A 201 -7.43 27.78 -5.62
C GLU A 201 -7.27 29.18 -6.26
N LYS A 202 -6.97 30.22 -5.47
CA LYS A 202 -6.71 31.57 -6.00
C LYS A 202 -5.32 31.77 -6.61
N THR A 203 -4.37 30.87 -6.38
CA THR A 203 -3.02 31.00 -6.95
C THR A 203 -2.95 30.44 -8.38
N GLU A 204 -3.77 29.46 -8.75
CA GLU A 204 -3.81 28.95 -10.14
C GLU A 204 -4.57 29.87 -11.10
N GLN A 205 -5.57 30.62 -10.63
CA GLN A 205 -6.33 31.52 -11.52
C GLN A 205 -5.61 32.85 -11.81
N LYS A 206 -4.67 33.29 -10.96
CA LYS A 206 -3.93 34.54 -11.18
C LYS A 206 -2.69 34.39 -12.08
N THR A 207 -2.25 33.17 -12.38
CA THR A 207 -1.10 32.93 -13.25
C THR A 207 -1.48 32.78 -14.73
N GLN A 208 -2.76 32.59 -15.06
CA GLN A 208 -3.20 32.46 -16.46
C GLN A 208 -3.57 33.80 -17.13
N ASP A 209 -4.10 34.78 -16.38
CA ASP A 209 -4.51 36.09 -16.93
C ASP A 209 -3.36 37.09 -17.16
N SER A 210 -2.16 36.85 -16.62
CA SER A 210 -1.03 37.79 -16.76
C SER A 210 -0.11 37.52 -17.96
N SER A 211 -0.45 36.58 -18.84
CA SER A 211 0.40 36.19 -19.98
C SER A 211 -0.13 36.58 -21.37
N THR A 212 -1.27 37.28 -21.47
CA THR A 212 -1.86 37.73 -22.74
C THR A 212 -2.31 39.20 -22.69
N SER A 213 -1.43 40.11 -22.29
CA SER A 213 -1.67 41.55 -22.48
C SER A 213 -0.36 42.35 -22.48
N SER A 214 0.53 42.07 -23.43
CA SER A 214 1.63 42.97 -23.81
C SER A 214 2.08 42.65 -25.24
N ARG A 215 1.19 42.92 -26.20
CA ARG A 215 1.50 43.23 -27.60
C ARG A 215 0.41 44.21 -28.04
N ASP A 216 0.72 45.49 -27.91
CA ASP A 216 0.54 46.55 -28.92
C ASP A 216 0.95 47.89 -28.29
#